data_AF-A0A2W4I9J9-F1
#
_entry.id   AF-A0A2W4I9J9-F1
#
_cell.length_a   1.000
_cell.length_b   1.000
_cell.length_c   1.000
_cell.angle_alpha   90.00
_cell.angle_beta   90.00
_cell.angle_gamma   90.00
#
_symmetry.space_group_name_H-M   'P 1'
#
loop_
_entity.id
_entity.type
_entity.pdbx_description
1 polymer ?
#
loop_
_entity_poly.entity_id
_entity_poly.type
_entity_poly.pdbx_seq_one_letter_code
_entity_poly.pdbx_strand_id
1 'polypeptide(L)'
;MENWAIALICTAILMVPVITIILAVVVLVKKPKQNKIFGYRTKRTLSCEKTWELANKLWGECALICEVLGLVVLSVILYFTIPNHLIIGCITSAFLIIITGIIPIIFVEVNIRKSRCVDGLIYGEKRQKGMVP
;
A
#
# COMPACT_ATOMS: atom_id res chain seq x y z
N MET A 1 -33.61 1.67 -8.66
CA MET A 1 -32.63 0.63 -9.04
C MET A 1 -33.01 -0.64 -8.30
N GLU A 2 -32.96 -1.80 -8.94
CA GLU A 2 -33.31 -3.06 -8.28
C GLU A 2 -32.27 -3.40 -7.19
N ASN A 3 -32.72 -3.99 -6.07
CA ASN A 3 -31.88 -4.21 -4.88
C ASN A 3 -30.62 -5.06 -5.18
N TRP A 4 -30.73 -6.00 -6.13
CA TRP A 4 -29.59 -6.82 -6.54
C TRP A 4 -28.51 -6.01 -7.26
N ALA A 5 -28.88 -4.96 -8.01
CA ALA A 5 -27.92 -4.12 -8.72
C ALA A 5 -27.15 -3.23 -7.74
N ILE A 6 -27.82 -2.70 -6.71
CA ILE A 6 -27.17 -1.98 -5.61
C ILE A 6 -26.16 -2.90 -4.89
N ALA A 7 -26.58 -4.12 -4.54
CA ALA A 7 -25.70 -5.09 -3.89
C ALA A 7 -24.47 -5.43 -4.74
N LEU A 8 -24.65 -5.61 -6.05
CA LEU A 8 -23.55 -5.88 -6.98
C LEU A 8 -22.55 -4.72 -7.06
N ILE A 9 -23.04 -3.48 -7.12
CA ILE A 9 -22.19 -2.27 -7.13
C ILE A 9 -21.40 -2.13 -5.83
N CYS A 10 -22.07 -2.25 -4.67
CA CYS A 10 -21.40 -2.17 -3.38
C CYS A 10 -20.34 -3.27 -3.22
N THR A 11 -20.65 -4.49 -3.66
CA THR A 11 -19.70 -5.61 -3.63
C THR A 11 -18.48 -5.32 -4.49
N ALA A 12 -18.68 -4.81 -5.72
CA ALA A 12 -17.57 -4.48 -6.62
C ALA A 12 -16.66 -3.39 -6.04
N ILE A 13 -17.22 -2.38 -5.37
CA ILE A 13 -16.45 -1.29 -4.75
C ILE A 13 -15.64 -1.81 -3.54
N LEU A 14 -16.24 -2.65 -2.69
CA LEU A 14 -15.59 -3.21 -1.50
C LEU A 14 -14.50 -4.24 -1.82
N MET A 15 -14.51 -4.84 -3.01
CA MET A 15 -13.47 -5.80 -3.42
C MET A 15 -12.08 -5.17 -3.47
N VAL A 16 -11.96 -3.89 -3.84
CA VAL A 16 -10.67 -3.20 -3.95
C VAL A 16 -9.91 -3.17 -2.60
N PRO A 17 -10.46 -2.62 -1.51
CA PRO A 17 -9.77 -2.61 -0.22
C PRO A 17 -9.54 -4.02 0.33
N VAL A 18 -10.47 -4.95 0.13
CA VAL A 18 -10.32 -6.35 0.60
C VAL A 18 -9.11 -7.01 -0.07
N ILE A 19 -8.97 -6.88 -1.39
CA ILE A 19 -7.82 -7.42 -2.11
C ILE A 19 -6.53 -6.76 -1.63
N THR A 20 -6.51 -5.44 -1.45
CA THR A 20 -5.33 -4.72 -0.97
C THR A 20 -4.92 -5.16 0.45
N ILE A 21 -5.89 -5.38 1.35
CA ILE A 21 -5.66 -5.93 2.69
C ILE A 21 -5.02 -7.32 2.59
N ILE A 22 -5.54 -8.21 1.74
CA ILE A 22 -4.97 -9.55 1.53
C ILE A 22 -3.54 -9.43 1.04
N LEU A 23 -3.26 -8.56 0.07
CA LEU A 23 -1.91 -8.35 -0.45
C LEU A 23 -0.96 -7.79 0.61
N ALA A 24 -1.42 -6.84 1.42
CA ALA A 24 -0.67 -6.28 2.54
C ALA A 24 -0.28 -7.37 3.55
N VAL A 25 -1.26 -8.21 3.96
CA VAL A 25 -1.02 -9.35 4.86
C VAL A 25 -0.04 -10.34 4.24
N VAL A 26 -0.21 -10.70 2.96
CA VAL A 26 0.70 -11.62 2.27
C VAL A 26 2.13 -11.08 2.24
N VAL A 27 2.32 -9.79 1.94
CA VAL A 27 3.65 -9.16 1.95
C VAL A 27 4.28 -9.21 3.35
N LEU A 28 3.50 -8.94 4.40
CA LEU A 28 3.99 -8.96 5.78
C LEU A 28 4.33 -10.36 6.29
N VAL A 29 3.54 -11.37 5.91
CA VAL A 29 3.72 -12.77 6.35
C VAL A 29 4.80 -13.47 5.54
N LYS A 30 4.73 -13.39 4.20
CA LYS A 30 5.66 -14.10 3.32
C LYS A 30 7.03 -13.42 3.23
N LYS A 31 7.10 -12.12 3.49
CA LYS A 31 8.35 -11.32 3.38
C LYS A 31 9.08 -11.66 2.08
N PRO A 32 8.48 -11.37 0.92
CA PRO A 32 8.99 -11.86 -0.35
C PRO A 32 10.43 -11.42 -0.56
N LYS A 33 11.30 -12.34 -1.00
CA LYS A 33 12.64 -11.98 -1.46
C LYS A 33 12.56 -11.03 -2.66
N GLN A 34 13.62 -10.26 -2.88
CA GLN A 34 13.68 -9.32 -3.99
C GLN A 34 13.39 -10.04 -5.31
N ASN A 35 12.39 -9.56 -6.03
CA ASN A 35 11.96 -10.17 -7.29
C ASN A 35 11.31 -9.11 -8.21
N LYS A 36 11.10 -9.47 -9.48
CA LYS A 36 10.53 -8.55 -10.48
C LYS A 36 9.01 -8.64 -10.62
N ILE A 37 8.34 -9.55 -9.91
CA ILE A 37 6.94 -9.93 -10.16
C ILE A 37 6.00 -9.40 -9.07
N PHE A 38 6.37 -9.50 -7.80
CA PHE A 38 5.53 -9.27 -6.64
C PHE A 38 6.20 -8.38 -5.59
N GLY A 39 5.40 -7.55 -4.91
CA GLY A 39 5.83 -6.64 -3.85
C GLY A 39 5.91 -5.16 -4.29
N TYR A 40 6.33 -4.30 -3.36
CA TYR A 40 6.50 -2.87 -3.58
C TYR A 40 7.76 -2.59 -4.43
N ARG A 41 7.54 -2.34 -5.71
CA ARG A 41 8.57 -2.27 -6.76
C ARG A 41 8.71 -0.84 -7.27
N THR A 42 9.66 -0.10 -6.73
CA THR A 42 10.15 1.12 -7.35
C THR A 42 11.62 0.94 -7.71
N LYS A 43 12.16 1.77 -8.62
CA LYS A 43 13.57 1.69 -9.03
C LYS A 43 14.53 1.68 -7.83
N ARG A 44 14.15 2.37 -6.74
CA ARG A 44 14.92 2.44 -5.50
C ARG A 44 14.81 1.17 -4.65
N THR A 45 13.66 0.50 -4.61
CA THR A 45 13.51 -0.72 -3.80
C THR A 45 14.18 -1.93 -4.44
N LEU A 46 14.30 -1.94 -5.77
CA LEU A 46 15.02 -2.97 -6.52
C LEU A 46 16.55 -2.82 -6.48
N SER A 47 17.11 -1.77 -5.85
CA SER A 47 18.57 -1.58 -5.82
C SER A 47 19.28 -2.33 -4.70
N CYS A 48 18.56 -2.75 -3.65
CA CYS A 48 19.15 -3.39 -2.48
C CYS A 48 18.11 -4.26 -1.77
N GLU A 49 18.48 -5.49 -1.42
CA GLU A 49 17.59 -6.44 -0.74
C GLU A 49 17.08 -5.91 0.61
N LYS A 50 17.91 -5.16 1.35
CA LYS A 50 17.48 -4.52 2.60
C LYS A 50 16.47 -3.39 2.37
N THR A 51 16.68 -2.58 1.33
CA THR A 51 15.73 -1.53 0.94
C THR A 51 14.42 -2.15 0.45
N TRP A 52 14.50 -3.28 -0.25
CA TRP A 52 13.36 -4.07 -0.68
C TRP A 52 12.53 -4.58 0.52
N GLU A 53 13.18 -5.23 1.48
CA GLU A 53 12.52 -5.74 2.69
C GLU A 53 11.88 -4.61 3.50
N LEU A 54 12.61 -3.51 3.70
CA LEU A 54 12.10 -2.35 4.43
C LEU A 54 10.89 -1.74 3.72
N ALA A 55 10.95 -1.55 2.40
CA ALA A 55 9.86 -0.95 1.64
C ALA A 55 8.60 -1.82 1.65
N ASN A 56 8.76 -3.13 1.48
CA ASN A 56 7.64 -4.07 1.51
C ASN A 56 7.00 -4.13 2.90
N LYS A 57 7.81 -4.11 3.97
CA LYS A 57 7.30 -4.03 5.34
C LYS A 57 6.52 -2.74 5.60
N LEU A 58 7.13 -1.59 5.29
CA LEU A 58 6.49 -0.27 5.47
C LEU A 58 5.20 -0.14 4.66
N TRP A 59 5.21 -0.62 3.42
CA TRP A 59 4.03 -0.64 2.57
C TRP A 59 2.94 -1.51 3.18
N GLY A 60 3.27 -2.75 3.57
CA GLY A 60 2.30 -3.68 4.13
C GLY A 60 1.66 -3.15 5.42
N GLU A 61 2.46 -2.61 6.35
CA GLU A 61 1.95 -2.05 7.62
C GLU A 61 1.05 -0.84 7.37
N CYS A 62 1.50 0.10 6.55
CA CYS A 62 0.75 1.33 6.27
C CYS A 62 -0.52 1.05 5.44
N ALA A 63 -0.42 0.22 4.40
CA ALA A 63 -1.55 -0.17 3.58
C ALA A 63 -2.60 -0.92 4.38
N LEU A 64 -2.20 -1.85 5.26
CA LEU A 64 -3.14 -2.58 6.10
C LEU A 64 -3.96 -1.63 6.99
N ILE A 65 -3.31 -0.66 7.63
CA ILE A 65 -3.99 0.33 8.48
C ILE A 65 -4.91 1.22 7.65
N CYS A 66 -4.40 1.77 6.54
CA CYS A 66 -5.16 2.68 5.68
C CYS A 66 -6.39 2.00 5.08
N GLU A 67 -6.26 0.76 4.62
CA GLU A 67 -7.35 0.03 3.98
C GLU A 67 -8.36 -0.53 4.98
N VAL A 68 -7.96 -0.92 6.19
CA VAL A 68 -8.92 -1.32 7.24
C VAL A 68 -9.77 -0.12 7.68
N LEU A 69 -9.15 1.03 7.92
CA LEU A 69 -9.88 2.27 8.23
C LEU A 69 -10.72 2.72 7.04
N GLY A 70 -10.14 2.66 5.84
CA GLY A 70 -10.80 2.97 4.57
C GLY A 70 -12.04 2.11 4.36
N LEU A 71 -11.97 0.80 4.63
CA LEU A 71 -13.07 -0.14 4.49
C LEU A 71 -14.25 0.21 5.42
N VAL A 72 -13.97 0.60 6.67
CA VAL A 72 -15.01 1.02 7.63
C VAL A 72 -15.70 2.29 7.12
N VAL A 73 -14.94 3.32 6.75
CA VAL A 73 -15.48 4.58 6.23
C VAL A 73 -16.25 4.36 4.93
N LEU A 74 -15.70 3.56 4.02
CA LEU A 74 -16.32 3.21 2.75
C LEU A 74 -17.65 2.48 2.94
N SER A 75 -17.72 1.54 3.89
CA SER A 75 -18.96 0.82 4.21
C SER A 75 -20.08 1.77 4.67
N VAL A 76 -19.73 2.77 5.49
CA VAL A 76 -20.65 3.82 5.93
C VAL A 76 -21.11 4.68 4.75
N ILE A 77 -20.18 5.14 3.90
CA ILE A 77 -20.51 5.93 2.70
C ILE A 77 -21.48 5.16 1.81
N LEU A 78 -21.17 3.90 1.50
CA LEU A 78 -21.99 3.08 0.61
C LEU A 78 -23.41 2.88 1.15
N TYR A 79 -23.54 2.61 2.45
CA TYR A 79 -24.84 2.40 3.10
C TYR A 79 -25.75 3.63 2.98
N PHE A 80 -25.22 4.83 3.19
CA PHE A 80 -26.03 6.06 3.19
C PHE A 80 -26.22 6.68 1.80
N THR A 81 -25.24 6.54 0.90
CA THR A 81 -25.23 7.29 -0.37
C THR A 81 -25.78 6.49 -1.54
N ILE A 82 -25.45 5.20 -1.70
CA ILE A 82 -25.79 4.44 -2.91
C ILE A 82 -27.30 4.30 -3.14
N PRO A 83 -28.15 4.07 -2.12
CA PRO A 83 -29.59 3.92 -2.33
C PRO A 83 -30.27 5.16 -2.90
N ASN A 84 -29.83 6.35 -2.50
CA ASN A 84 -30.50 7.63 -2.79
C ASN A 84 -29.73 8.52 -3.77
N HIS A 85 -28.40 8.38 -3.80
CA HIS A 85 -27.46 9.27 -4.49
C HIS A 85 -26.31 8.48 -5.12
N LEU A 86 -26.65 7.51 -5.99
CA LEU A 86 -25.68 6.60 -6.62
C LEU A 86 -24.41 7.30 -7.14
N ILE A 87 -24.57 8.33 -7.97
CA ILE A 87 -23.44 9.01 -8.62
C ILE A 87 -22.50 9.62 -7.58
N ILE A 88 -23.07 10.28 -6.57
CA ILE A 88 -22.30 10.91 -5.48
C ILE A 88 -21.58 9.83 -4.66
N GLY A 89 -22.27 8.73 -4.34
CA GLY A 89 -21.69 7.58 -3.62
C GLY A 89 -20.54 6.93 -4.37
N CYS A 90 -20.66 6.73 -5.68
CA CYS A 90 -19.58 6.20 -6.52
C CYS A 90 -18.37 7.13 -6.57
N ILE A 91 -18.60 8.44 -6.79
CA ILE A 91 -17.52 9.44 -6.87
C ILE A 91 -16.77 9.52 -5.54
N THR A 92 -17.49 9.67 -4.42
CA THR A 92 -16.90 9.76 -3.08
C THR A 92 -16.13 8.48 -2.70
N SER A 93 -16.68 7.31 -3.02
CA SER A 93 -16.00 6.02 -2.82
C SER A 93 -14.70 5.93 -3.63
N ALA A 94 -14.73 6.34 -4.90
CA ALA A 94 -13.54 6.33 -5.76
C ALA A 94 -12.44 7.26 -5.22
N PHE A 95 -12.80 8.47 -4.77
CA PHE A 95 -11.85 9.38 -4.13
C PHE A 95 -11.22 8.78 -2.87
N LEU A 96 -12.03 8.16 -2.01
CA LEU A 96 -11.52 7.52 -0.80
C LEU A 96 -10.51 6.42 -1.13
N ILE A 97 -10.85 5.51 -2.06
CA ILE A 97 -9.96 4.42 -2.51
C ILE A 97 -8.65 4.96 -3.07
N ILE A 98 -8.70 6.03 -3.86
CA ILE A 98 -7.48 6.66 -4.42
C ILE A 98 -6.62 7.24 -3.29
N ILE A 99 -7.22 7.93 -2.34
CA ILE A 99 -6.50 8.53 -1.20
C ILE A 99 -5.85 7.44 -0.35
N THR A 100 -6.60 6.40 0.06
CA THR A 100 -6.06 5.31 0.89
C THR A 100 -4.99 4.51 0.16
N GLY A 101 -5.06 4.40 -1.17
CA GLY A 101 -4.02 3.76 -1.98
C GLY A 101 -2.75 4.61 -2.15
N ILE A 102 -2.87 5.94 -2.24
CA ILE A 102 -1.72 6.85 -2.44
C ILE A 102 -0.94 7.08 -1.13
N ILE A 103 -1.61 7.14 0.02
CA ILE A 103 -0.96 7.41 1.32
C ILE A 103 0.19 6.43 1.61
N PRO A 104 0.01 5.09 1.52
CA PRO A 104 1.09 4.12 1.72
C PRO A 104 2.25 4.30 0.74
N ILE A 105 1.98 4.69 -0.52
CA ILE A 105 3.03 4.93 -1.53
C ILE A 105 3.89 6.13 -1.11
N ILE A 106 3.27 7.25 -0.76
CA ILE A 106 3.98 8.45 -0.31
C ILE A 106 4.76 8.14 0.97
N PHE A 107 4.12 7.47 1.93
CA PHE A 107 4.74 7.08 3.19
C PHE A 107 6.01 6.24 2.95
N VAL A 108 5.94 5.23 2.08
CA VAL A 108 7.08 4.40 1.74
C VAL A 108 8.16 5.24 1.08
N GLU A 109 7.84 6.00 0.02
CA GLU A 109 8.85 6.81 -0.70
C GLU A 109 9.59 7.82 0.18
N VAL A 110 8.88 8.46 1.12
CA VAL A 110 9.49 9.39 2.08
C VAL A 110 10.42 8.65 3.05
N ASN A 111 10.02 7.48 3.55
CA ASN A 111 10.83 6.71 4.49
C ASN A 111 12.03 6.03 3.83
N ILE A 112 11.88 5.49 2.61
CA ILE A 112 13.00 4.88 1.88
C ILE A 112 13.99 5.93 1.36
N ARG A 113 13.55 7.17 1.08
CA ARG A 113 14.47 8.28 0.72
C ARG A 113 15.39 8.63 1.89
N LYS A 114 14.93 8.48 3.14
CA LYS A 114 15.75 8.65 4.35
C LYS A 114 16.63 7.44 4.65
N SER A 115 16.27 6.28 4.11
CA SER A 115 16.92 5.00 4.38
C SER A 115 18.22 4.88 3.59
N ARG A 116 19.29 5.33 4.24
CA ARG A 116 20.69 5.27 3.82
C ARG A 116 21.30 3.85 3.82
N CYS A 117 20.52 2.81 3.47
CA CYS A 117 20.93 1.41 3.62
C CYS A 117 21.80 0.89 2.47
N VAL A 118 21.94 1.69 1.40
CA VAL A 118 23.09 1.65 0.51
C VAL A 118 24.25 2.43 1.12
N ASP A 119 23.98 3.60 1.73
CA ASP A 119 25.02 4.45 2.32
C ASP A 119 25.76 3.81 3.51
N GLY A 120 25.14 2.81 4.17
CA GLY A 120 25.75 1.97 5.20
C GLY A 120 26.55 0.76 4.68
N LEU A 121 26.35 0.31 3.44
CA LEU A 121 27.29 -0.61 2.78
C LEU A 121 28.56 0.15 2.34
N ILE A 122 28.39 1.40 1.89
CA ILE A 122 29.47 2.33 1.50
C ILE A 122 30.36 2.74 2.68
N TYR A 123 29.85 2.77 3.92
CA TYR A 123 30.68 3.04 5.10
C TYR A 123 31.40 1.78 5.63
N GLY A 124 30.79 0.59 5.52
CA GLY A 124 31.36 -0.68 5.97
C GLY A 124 32.47 -1.23 5.07
N GLU A 125 32.33 -1.15 3.74
CA GLU A 125 33.36 -1.62 2.79
C GLU A 125 34.60 -0.71 2.77
N LYS A 126 34.40 0.60 2.92
CA LYS A 126 35.50 1.56 3.02
C LYS A 126 36.28 1.45 4.34
N ARG A 127 35.66 0.96 5.42
CA ARG A 127 36.33 0.65 6.69
C ARG A 127 37.13 -0.67 6.62
N GLN A 128 36.64 -1.68 5.88
CA GLN A 128 37.38 -2.93 5.64
C GLN A 128 38.60 -2.77 4.70
N LYS A 129 38.63 -1.75 3.83
CA LYS A 129 39.76 -1.41 2.94
C LYS A 129 40.60 -0.19 3.39
N GLY A 130 40.26 0.44 4.53
CA GLY A 130 41.04 1.53 5.15
C GLY A 130 40.94 2.92 4.49
N MET A 131 39.88 3.24 3.75
CA MET A 131 39.75 4.48 2.95
C MET A 131 38.99 5.63 3.64
N VAL A 132 38.43 5.39 4.81
CA VAL A 132 37.91 6.41 5.73
C VAL A 132 38.51 6.12 7.10
N PRO A 133 38.85 7.14 7.91
CA PRO A 133 39.42 6.91 9.24
C PRO A 133 38.49 6.07 10.13
#